data_AF-A0AAU3BBH8-F1
#
_entry.id   AF-A0AAU3BBH8-F1
#
_cell.length_a   1.000
_cell.length_b   1.000
_cell.length_c   1.000
_cell.angle_alpha   90.00
_cell.angle_beta   90.00
_cell.angle_gamma   90.00
#
_symmetry.space_group_name_H-M   'P 1'
#
loop_
_entity.id
_entity.type
_entity.pdbx_description
1 polymer ?
#
loop_
_entity_poly.entity_id
_entity_poly.type
_entity_poly.pdbx_seq_one_letter_code
_entity_poly.pdbx_strand_id
1 'polypeptide(L)'
;MSDDSVWQCLISEPEGSIRLPVGQGLDLGEWSKQAAQTYLGATAPRSELRGLARVLAQLAASSDAGAPTFAYAYVVDAAKAVMAVYEVHDYDSEGYESVDRLPDLIRDVLPTAPERQHVINVDLPTGPGVRVQEIRSIETGSLFRKKTQLESVTYAVLPPQVDNVLVLRMTWTNLIFSEALLELSQTLAESLELAQVKEV
;
A
#
# COMPACT_ATOMS: atom_id res chain seq x y z
N MET A 1 35.93 -5.54 -9.03
CA MET A 1 35.31 -4.20 -8.87
C MET A 1 33.86 -4.41 -9.20
N SER A 2 33.04 -4.71 -8.18
CA SER A 2 31.59 -4.78 -8.37
C SER A 2 31.13 -3.34 -8.61
N ASP A 3 30.49 -3.14 -9.74
CA ASP A 3 29.71 -1.93 -9.99
C ASP A 3 28.45 -2.15 -9.16
N ASP A 4 28.49 -1.79 -7.87
CA ASP A 4 27.37 -1.97 -6.93
C ASP A 4 26.21 -1.11 -7.44
N SER A 5 25.39 -1.74 -8.28
CA SER A 5 24.27 -1.11 -8.95
C SER A 5 23.14 -1.02 -7.93
N VAL A 6 22.86 0.18 -7.47
CA VAL A 6 21.73 0.43 -6.57
C VAL A 6 20.46 0.42 -7.41
N TRP A 7 19.52 -0.47 -7.10
CA TRP A 7 18.21 -0.50 -7.74
C TRP A 7 17.18 0.19 -6.86
N GLN A 8 16.31 0.97 -7.48
CA GLN A 8 15.18 1.61 -6.81
C GLN A 8 13.87 1.08 -7.38
N CYS A 9 12.94 0.73 -6.50
CA CYS A 9 11.57 0.44 -6.88
C CYS A 9 10.85 1.74 -7.25
N LEU A 10 10.16 1.71 -8.39
CA LEU A 10 9.26 2.76 -8.85
C LEU A 10 7.86 2.17 -9.00
N ILE A 11 6.85 3.03 -8.86
CA ILE A 11 5.45 2.68 -9.12
C ILE A 11 4.76 3.89 -9.75
N SER A 12 3.89 3.64 -10.72
CA SER A 12 3.04 4.71 -11.25
C SER A 12 2.01 5.09 -10.19
N GLU A 13 2.01 6.36 -9.75
CA GLU A 13 1.05 6.86 -8.78
C GLU A 13 -0.31 7.13 -9.47
N PRO A 14 -1.39 6.38 -9.16
CA PRO A 14 -2.70 6.65 -9.73
C PRO A 14 -3.17 8.06 -9.41
N GLU A 15 -3.84 8.68 -10.38
CA GLU A 15 -4.50 9.97 -10.21
C GLU A 15 -5.44 9.94 -8.99
N GLY A 16 -5.41 11.00 -8.18
CA GLY A 16 -6.15 11.08 -6.92
C GLY A 16 -5.46 10.43 -5.71
N SER A 17 -4.23 9.90 -5.87
CA SER A 17 -3.43 9.41 -4.74
C SER A 17 -2.79 10.55 -3.96
N ILE A 18 -2.75 10.40 -2.64
CA ILE A 18 -2.00 11.26 -1.72
C ILE A 18 -0.87 10.42 -1.13
N ARG A 19 0.38 10.81 -1.41
CA ARG A 19 1.56 10.15 -0.83
C ARG A 19 1.65 10.39 0.68
N LEU A 20 1.81 9.32 1.46
CA LEU A 20 1.95 9.37 2.90
C LEU A 20 3.44 9.60 3.28
N PRO A 21 3.74 10.34 4.36
CA PRO A 21 5.09 10.81 4.68
C PRO A 21 5.88 9.76 5.50
N VAL A 22 5.96 8.53 4.99
CA VAL A 22 6.62 7.41 5.68
C VAL A 22 8.11 7.68 5.88
N GLY A 23 8.62 7.47 7.10
CA GLY A 23 10.04 7.58 7.44
C GLY A 23 10.58 9.02 7.48
N GLN A 24 9.73 10.04 7.32
CA GLN A 24 10.18 11.44 7.20
C GLN A 24 10.23 12.19 8.54
N GLY A 25 9.75 11.59 9.63
CA GLY A 25 9.75 12.22 10.97
C GLY A 25 8.94 13.53 11.05
N LEU A 26 7.96 13.70 10.17
CA LEU A 26 7.14 14.91 10.11
C LEU A 26 6.09 14.95 11.23
N ASP A 27 5.65 16.17 11.58
CA ASP A 27 4.42 16.34 12.37
C ASP A 27 3.20 15.92 11.52
N LEU A 28 2.68 14.72 11.80
CA LEU A 28 1.54 14.16 11.07
C LEU A 28 0.26 14.99 11.23
N GLY A 29 0.13 15.76 12.31
CA GLY A 29 -1.01 16.64 12.56
C GLY A 29 -1.01 17.85 11.64
N GLU A 30 0.14 18.50 11.45
CA GLU A 30 0.29 19.61 10.52
C GLU A 30 0.30 19.13 9.06
N TRP A 31 1.05 18.07 8.76
CA TRP A 31 1.10 17.48 7.42
C TRP A 31 -0.29 17.10 6.91
N SER A 32 -1.11 16.41 7.73
CA SER A 32 -2.42 15.93 7.29
C SER A 32 -3.41 17.06 7.01
N LYS A 33 -3.34 18.18 7.74
CA LYS A 33 -4.14 19.38 7.47
C LYS A 33 -3.75 20.00 6.13
N GLN A 34 -2.45 20.12 5.88
CA GLN A 34 -1.95 20.66 4.62
C GLN A 34 -2.32 19.76 3.44
N ALA A 35 -2.13 18.45 3.56
CA ALA A 35 -2.49 17.48 2.52
C ALA A 35 -3.99 17.53 2.19
N ALA A 36 -4.85 17.56 3.21
CA ALA A 36 -6.30 17.69 3.01
C ALA A 36 -6.69 19.01 2.33
N GLN A 37 -6.04 20.12 2.68
CA GLN A 37 -6.28 21.42 2.05
C GLN A 37 -5.80 21.47 0.60
N THR A 38 -4.65 20.88 0.29
CA THR A 38 -4.14 20.77 -1.09
C THR A 38 -5.10 19.96 -1.95
N TYR A 39 -5.58 18.82 -1.44
CA TYR A 39 -6.44 17.92 -2.20
C TYR A 39 -7.87 18.46 -2.40
N LEU A 40 -8.54 18.92 -1.34
CA LEU A 40 -9.93 19.41 -1.44
C LEU A 40 -10.04 20.87 -1.91
N GLY A 41 -8.92 21.61 -1.88
CA GLY A 41 -8.86 23.03 -2.20
C GLY A 41 -9.21 23.95 -1.02
N ALA A 42 -8.77 25.21 -1.12
CA ALA A 42 -8.89 26.21 -0.05
C ALA A 42 -10.34 26.61 0.28
N THR A 43 -11.30 26.35 -0.61
CA THR A 43 -12.71 26.70 -0.45
C THR A 43 -13.56 25.56 0.11
N ALA A 44 -12.96 24.39 0.36
CA ALA A 44 -13.69 23.23 0.87
C ALA A 44 -14.30 23.49 2.26
N PRO A 45 -15.47 22.89 2.57
CA PRO A 45 -16.07 23.00 3.89
C PRO A 45 -15.11 22.56 5.00
N ARG A 46 -15.05 23.34 6.10
CA ARG A 46 -14.18 23.05 7.25
C ARG A 46 -14.41 21.66 7.86
N SER A 47 -15.59 21.07 7.71
CA SER A 47 -15.90 19.72 8.17
C SER A 47 -15.26 18.64 7.29
N GLU A 48 -15.25 18.83 5.97
CA GLU A 48 -14.62 17.91 5.01
C GLU A 48 -13.10 17.91 5.20
N LEU A 49 -12.50 19.11 5.29
CA LEU A 49 -11.06 19.25 5.57
C LEU A 49 -10.65 18.53 6.86
N ARG A 50 -11.40 18.73 7.95
CA ARG A 50 -11.13 18.05 9.22
C ARG A 50 -11.33 16.54 9.15
N GLY A 51 -12.35 16.09 8.41
CA GLY A 51 -12.62 14.67 8.20
C GLY A 51 -11.47 13.98 7.47
N LEU A 52 -11.06 14.52 6.32
CA LEU A 52 -9.98 13.98 5.53
C LEU A 52 -8.63 14.05 6.26
N ALA A 53 -8.29 15.18 6.89
CA ALA A 53 -7.05 15.32 7.65
C ALA A 53 -6.96 14.28 8.78
N ARG A 54 -8.06 14.03 9.50
CA ARG A 54 -8.09 12.99 10.55
C ARG A 54 -7.81 11.60 9.97
N VAL A 55 -8.41 11.26 8.84
CA VAL A 55 -8.20 9.97 8.17
C VAL A 55 -6.74 9.86 7.71
N LEU A 56 -6.22 10.88 7.02
CA LEU A 56 -4.83 10.91 6.54
C LEU A 56 -3.82 10.80 7.69
N ALA A 57 -4.02 11.48 8.82
CA ALA A 57 -3.13 11.36 9.98
C ALA A 57 -3.10 9.93 10.53
N GLN A 58 -4.26 9.26 10.62
CA GLN A 58 -4.34 7.88 11.08
C GLN A 58 -3.66 6.92 10.11
N LEU A 59 -3.85 7.13 8.81
CA LEU A 59 -3.24 6.31 7.76
C LEU A 59 -1.73 6.50 7.75
N ALA A 60 -1.24 7.75 7.75
CA ALA A 60 0.18 8.05 7.82
C ALA A 60 0.85 7.42 9.05
N ALA A 61 0.24 7.52 10.23
CA ALA A 61 0.77 6.89 11.44
C ALA A 61 0.78 5.36 11.35
N SER A 62 -0.23 4.76 10.71
CA SER A 62 -0.31 3.31 10.54
C SER A 62 0.73 2.79 9.55
N SER A 63 0.90 3.49 8.42
CA SER A 63 1.93 3.17 7.43
C SER A 63 3.33 3.41 7.98
N ASP A 64 3.58 4.52 8.69
CA ASP A 64 4.89 4.79 9.30
C ASP A 64 5.32 3.68 10.27
N ALA A 65 4.38 3.14 11.06
CA ALA A 65 4.63 1.99 11.93
C ALA A 65 4.93 0.68 11.17
N GLY A 66 4.39 0.53 9.95
CA GLY A 66 4.67 -0.61 9.06
C GLY A 66 5.95 -0.45 8.23
N ALA A 67 6.56 0.73 8.26
CA ALA A 67 7.79 1.09 7.55
C ALA A 67 7.86 0.61 6.06
N PRO A 68 6.82 0.83 5.23
CA PRO A 68 6.92 0.56 3.81
C PRO A 68 7.93 1.51 3.13
N THR A 69 8.49 1.07 2.00
CA THR A 69 9.27 1.92 1.10
C THR A 69 8.42 3.10 0.60
N PHE A 70 7.18 2.82 0.23
CA PHE A 70 6.20 3.83 -0.20
C PHE A 70 4.81 3.53 0.34
N ALA A 71 4.02 4.56 0.65
CA ALA A 71 2.62 4.40 0.98
C ALA A 71 1.77 5.55 0.43
N TYR A 72 0.55 5.22 0.03
CA TYR A 72 -0.36 6.14 -0.63
C TYR A 72 -1.79 5.90 -0.17
N ALA A 73 -2.53 6.99 0.02
CA ALA A 73 -3.97 6.96 0.20
C ALA A 73 -4.65 7.28 -1.14
N TYR A 74 -5.40 6.32 -1.68
CA TYR A 74 -6.19 6.51 -2.90
C TYR A 74 -7.51 7.19 -2.55
N VAL A 75 -7.71 8.42 -3.04
CA VAL A 75 -8.91 9.21 -2.77
C VAL A 75 -9.73 9.30 -4.06
N VAL A 76 -11.03 9.03 -3.96
CA VAL A 76 -11.95 9.19 -5.09
C VAL A 76 -12.62 10.55 -4.98
N ASP A 77 -12.38 11.42 -5.97
CA ASP A 77 -12.87 12.80 -6.02
C ASP A 77 -14.37 12.92 -5.74
N ALA A 78 -15.19 12.07 -6.36
CA ALA A 78 -16.64 12.08 -6.19
C ALA A 78 -17.08 11.79 -4.74
N ALA A 79 -16.32 10.97 -4.02
CA ALA A 79 -16.59 10.61 -2.64
C ALA A 79 -15.87 11.54 -1.65
N LYS A 80 -14.84 12.28 -2.10
CA LYS A 80 -13.93 13.09 -1.27
C LYS A 80 -13.39 12.32 -0.06
N ALA A 81 -13.19 11.01 -0.24
CA ALA A 81 -12.88 10.08 0.83
C ALA A 81 -11.83 9.07 0.36
N VAL A 82 -10.97 8.67 1.30
CA VAL A 82 -10.00 7.61 1.05
C VAL A 82 -10.75 6.30 0.83
N MET A 83 -10.54 5.70 -0.34
CA MET A 83 -11.16 4.45 -0.74
C MET A 83 -10.26 3.24 -0.48
N ALA A 84 -8.95 3.44 -0.58
CA ALA A 84 -7.96 2.40 -0.31
C ALA A 84 -6.63 3.00 0.12
N VAL A 85 -5.78 2.15 0.67
CA VAL A 85 -4.37 2.45 0.96
C VAL A 85 -3.55 1.41 0.25
N TYR A 86 -2.50 1.83 -0.46
CA TYR A 86 -1.52 0.89 -1.00
C TYR A 86 -0.11 1.23 -0.51
N GLU A 87 0.64 0.18 -0.22
CA GLU A 87 1.95 0.18 0.40
C GLU A 87 2.87 -0.70 -0.43
N VAL A 88 4.10 -0.24 -0.66
CA VAL A 88 5.15 -1.00 -1.33
C VAL A 88 6.25 -1.22 -0.31
N HIS A 89 6.68 -2.46 -0.18
CA HIS A 89 7.78 -2.90 0.67
C HIS A 89 8.81 -3.63 -0.16
N ASP A 90 10.06 -3.54 0.28
CA ASP A 90 11.15 -4.41 -0.14
C ASP A 90 11.59 -5.26 1.05
N TYR A 91 11.59 -6.58 0.88
CA TYR A 91 12.06 -7.52 1.88
C TYR A 91 13.27 -8.30 1.34
N ASP A 92 14.14 -8.72 2.25
CA ASP A 92 15.19 -9.69 1.91
C ASP A 92 14.55 -10.99 1.39
N SER A 93 15.14 -11.58 0.34
CA SER A 93 14.66 -12.84 -0.23
C SER A 93 15.22 -14.08 0.46
N GLU A 94 16.14 -13.96 1.43
CA GLU A 94 16.73 -15.09 2.15
C GLU A 94 15.64 -16.03 2.73
N GLY A 95 15.60 -17.28 2.24
CA GLY A 95 14.62 -18.30 2.61
C GLY A 95 13.27 -18.26 1.84
N TYR A 96 13.13 -17.32 0.90
CA TYR A 96 11.94 -17.07 0.09
C TYR A 96 12.25 -16.94 -1.42
N GLU A 97 13.36 -17.51 -1.87
CA GLU A 97 13.90 -17.35 -3.23
C GLU A 97 13.08 -18.05 -4.33
N SER A 98 11.97 -18.69 -3.97
CA SER A 98 11.05 -19.35 -4.91
C SER A 98 9.60 -18.90 -4.70
N VAL A 99 8.85 -18.86 -5.81
CA VAL A 99 7.47 -18.35 -5.84
C VAL A 99 6.54 -19.07 -4.84
N ASP A 100 6.73 -20.37 -4.63
CA ASP A 100 5.95 -21.18 -3.69
C ASP A 100 6.19 -20.80 -2.21
N ARG A 101 7.28 -20.09 -1.91
CA ARG A 101 7.64 -19.60 -0.57
C ARG A 101 7.11 -18.20 -0.29
N LEU A 102 6.73 -17.43 -1.30
CA LEU A 102 6.23 -16.07 -1.13
C LEU A 102 4.96 -15.95 -0.27
N PRO A 103 4.01 -16.91 -0.29
CA PRO A 103 2.91 -16.90 0.67
C PRO A 103 3.37 -17.03 2.13
N ASP A 104 4.53 -17.65 2.38
CA ASP A 104 5.12 -17.77 3.72
C ASP A 104 5.72 -16.43 4.14
N LEU A 105 6.48 -15.77 3.25
CA LEU A 105 6.99 -14.41 3.48
C LEU A 105 5.86 -13.46 3.89
N ILE A 106 4.76 -13.42 3.14
CA ILE A 106 3.62 -12.53 3.42
C ILE A 106 3.07 -12.79 4.84
N ARG A 107 2.98 -14.06 5.27
CA ARG A 107 2.49 -14.37 6.63
C ARG A 107 3.45 -13.91 7.71
N ASP A 108 4.74 -13.94 7.45
CA ASP A 108 5.78 -13.58 8.43
C ASP A 108 5.92 -12.07 8.57
N VAL A 109 5.90 -11.33 7.46
CA VAL A 109 6.11 -9.86 7.46
C VAL A 109 4.82 -9.05 7.59
N LEU A 110 3.68 -9.61 7.16
CA LEU A 110 2.37 -8.97 7.24
C LEU A 110 1.36 -9.91 7.92
N PRO A 111 1.59 -10.31 9.18
CA PRO A 111 0.76 -11.31 9.85
C PRO A 111 -0.70 -10.86 9.94
N THR A 112 -1.59 -11.71 9.43
CA THR A 112 -3.04 -11.53 9.49
C THR A 112 -3.74 -12.82 9.97
N ALA A 113 -5.00 -12.69 10.39
CA ALA A 113 -5.89 -13.81 10.67
C ALA A 113 -7.15 -13.67 9.80
N PRO A 114 -7.08 -14.05 8.51
CA PRO A 114 -8.16 -13.83 7.57
C PRO A 114 -9.31 -14.83 7.77
N GLU A 115 -10.53 -14.36 7.54
CA GLU A 115 -11.73 -15.22 7.49
C GLU A 115 -11.77 -16.00 6.17
N ARG A 116 -11.24 -15.39 5.09
CA ARG A 116 -11.10 -15.98 3.77
C ARG A 116 -9.78 -15.55 3.17
N GLN A 117 -9.09 -16.49 2.53
CA GLN A 117 -7.85 -16.26 1.81
C GLN A 117 -7.89 -16.97 0.46
N HIS A 118 -7.38 -16.31 -0.57
CA HIS A 118 -7.19 -16.89 -1.89
C HIS A 118 -5.80 -16.53 -2.40
N VAL A 119 -5.04 -17.54 -2.81
CA VAL A 119 -3.67 -17.39 -3.31
C VAL A 119 -3.63 -17.89 -4.74
N ILE A 120 -3.04 -17.09 -5.63
CA ILE A 120 -2.77 -17.47 -7.02
C ILE A 120 -1.34 -17.10 -7.40
N ASN A 121 -0.76 -17.83 -8.33
CA ASN A 121 0.48 -17.42 -8.98
C ASN A 121 0.16 -16.33 -10.00
N VAL A 122 1.08 -15.38 -10.14
CA VAL A 122 1.02 -14.30 -11.11
C VAL A 122 2.36 -14.17 -11.82
N ASP A 123 2.32 -13.63 -13.03
CA ASP A 123 3.51 -13.24 -13.78
C ASP A 123 3.36 -11.75 -14.10
N LEU A 124 4.13 -10.92 -13.40
CA LEU A 124 4.09 -9.48 -13.53
C LEU A 124 5.29 -9.01 -14.38
N PRO A 125 5.25 -7.81 -14.98
CA PRO A 125 6.38 -7.28 -15.73
C PRO A 125 7.69 -7.24 -14.92
N THR A 126 7.60 -7.11 -13.60
CA THR A 126 8.74 -7.14 -12.67
C THR A 126 9.26 -8.53 -12.36
N GLY A 127 8.49 -9.58 -12.63
CA GLY A 127 8.89 -10.97 -12.38
C GLY A 127 7.74 -11.88 -11.96
N PRO A 128 8.03 -13.17 -11.75
CA PRO A 128 7.08 -14.13 -11.25
C PRO A 128 6.76 -13.88 -9.77
N GLY A 129 5.53 -14.18 -9.36
CA GLY A 129 5.09 -13.92 -7.99
C GLY A 129 3.81 -14.62 -7.59
N VAL A 130 3.26 -14.17 -6.46
CA VAL A 130 1.95 -14.59 -5.96
C VAL A 130 1.09 -13.40 -5.65
N ARG A 131 -0.23 -13.56 -5.81
CA ARG A 131 -1.25 -12.65 -5.29
C ARG A 131 -2.03 -13.35 -4.18
N VAL A 132 -2.01 -12.76 -2.99
CA VAL A 132 -2.77 -13.19 -1.82
C VAL A 132 -3.89 -12.19 -1.57
N GLN A 133 -5.14 -12.62 -1.73
CA GLN A 133 -6.33 -11.84 -1.42
C GLN A 133 -6.94 -12.35 -0.12
N GLU A 134 -7.24 -11.43 0.80
CA GLU A 134 -7.70 -11.73 2.15
C GLU A 134 -8.88 -10.85 2.54
N ILE A 135 -9.84 -11.43 3.26
CA ILE A 135 -10.91 -10.69 3.93
C ILE A 135 -10.84 -11.01 5.41
N ARG A 136 -10.84 -9.97 6.25
CA ARG A 136 -10.83 -10.11 7.71
C ARG A 136 -11.69 -9.04 8.38
N SER A 137 -12.19 -9.36 9.57
CA SER A 137 -12.81 -8.35 10.41
C SER A 137 -11.80 -7.57 11.24
N ILE A 138 -11.98 -6.26 11.27
CA ILE A 138 -11.23 -5.33 12.14
C ILE A 138 -12.18 -4.56 13.05
N GLU A 139 -11.72 -4.19 14.24
CA GLU A 139 -12.43 -3.25 15.09
C GLU A 139 -12.05 -1.82 14.72
N THR A 140 -13.05 -0.98 14.46
CA THR A 140 -12.86 0.43 14.09
C THR A 140 -13.63 1.32 15.07
N GLY A 141 -13.11 2.52 15.33
CA GLY A 141 -13.72 3.51 16.23
C GLY A 141 -13.23 3.42 17.68
N SER A 142 -13.12 4.59 18.34
CA SER A 142 -12.54 4.70 19.69
C SER A 142 -13.54 4.55 20.84
N LEU A 143 -14.83 4.84 20.61
CA LEU A 143 -15.88 4.85 21.65
C LEU A 143 -16.90 3.72 21.47
N PHE A 144 -17.22 3.36 20.23
CA PHE A 144 -18.06 2.22 19.89
C PHE A 144 -17.29 1.37 18.88
N ARG A 145 -16.72 0.26 19.37
CA ARG A 145 -15.99 -0.69 18.52
C ARG A 145 -16.96 -1.26 17.49
N LYS A 146 -16.86 -0.77 16.25
CA LYS A 146 -17.62 -1.29 15.13
C LYS A 146 -16.76 -2.33 14.42
N LYS A 147 -17.30 -3.55 14.30
CA LYS A 147 -16.72 -4.59 13.46
C LYS A 147 -16.92 -4.19 11.99
N THR A 148 -15.82 -3.97 11.29
CA THR A 148 -15.79 -3.57 9.88
C THR A 148 -14.99 -4.63 9.13
N GLN A 149 -15.44 -5.00 7.93
CA GLN A 149 -14.67 -5.89 7.07
C GLN A 149 -13.57 -5.09 6.38
N LEU A 150 -12.36 -5.63 6.40
CA LEU A 150 -11.20 -5.17 5.67
C LEU A 150 -10.86 -6.23 4.63
N GLU A 151 -10.77 -5.80 3.39
CA GLU A 151 -10.20 -6.61 2.32
C GLU A 151 -8.80 -6.10 2.01
N SER A 152 -7.91 -7.04 1.70
CA SER A 152 -6.57 -6.73 1.23
C SER A 152 -6.15 -7.65 0.11
N VAL A 153 -5.36 -7.12 -0.80
CA VAL A 153 -4.67 -7.87 -1.84
C VAL A 153 -3.19 -7.55 -1.76
N THR A 154 -2.37 -8.60 -1.73
CA THR A 154 -0.91 -8.49 -1.59
C THR A 154 -0.27 -9.24 -2.74
N TYR A 155 0.54 -8.53 -3.51
CA TYR A 155 1.40 -9.09 -4.54
C TYR A 155 2.80 -9.20 -3.95
N ALA A 156 3.39 -10.39 -3.96
CA ALA A 156 4.80 -10.59 -3.67
C ALA A 156 5.48 -11.11 -4.94
N VAL A 157 6.58 -10.49 -5.34
CA VAL A 157 7.23 -10.71 -6.63
C VAL A 157 8.72 -10.90 -6.42
N LEU A 158 9.31 -11.83 -7.15
CA LEU A 158 10.76 -12.07 -7.23
C LEU A 158 11.29 -11.40 -8.50
N PRO A 159 11.86 -10.19 -8.41
CA PRO A 159 12.43 -9.55 -9.58
C PRO A 159 13.77 -10.18 -9.93
N PRO A 160 14.03 -10.53 -11.20
CA PRO A 160 15.28 -11.19 -11.58
C PRO A 160 16.53 -10.28 -11.47
N GLN A 161 16.35 -8.97 -11.23
CA GLN A 161 17.43 -7.99 -11.18
C GLN A 161 18.01 -7.78 -9.77
N VAL A 162 17.29 -8.18 -8.71
CA VAL A 162 17.65 -7.91 -7.31
C VAL A 162 17.37 -9.13 -6.42
N ASP A 163 18.13 -9.26 -5.34
CA ASP A 163 17.95 -10.32 -4.34
C ASP A 163 16.90 -9.95 -3.26
N ASN A 164 15.95 -9.09 -3.60
CA ASN A 164 14.86 -8.64 -2.72
C ASN A 164 13.52 -9.09 -3.26
N VAL A 165 12.56 -9.38 -2.38
CA VAL A 165 11.15 -9.56 -2.74
C VAL A 165 10.45 -8.20 -2.70
N LEU A 166 9.81 -7.83 -3.81
CA LEU A 166 8.93 -6.66 -3.83
C LEU A 166 7.53 -7.07 -3.40
N VAL A 167 6.98 -6.36 -2.42
CA VAL A 167 5.64 -6.61 -1.89
C VAL A 167 4.78 -5.36 -2.05
N LEU A 168 3.78 -5.42 -2.92
CA LEU A 168 2.72 -4.41 -3.04
C LEU A 168 1.49 -4.91 -2.30
N ARG A 169 1.03 -4.17 -1.30
CA ARG A 169 -0.20 -4.45 -0.58
C ARG A 169 -1.18 -3.32 -0.77
N MET A 170 -2.43 -3.64 -1.08
CA MET A 170 -3.54 -2.70 -1.10
C MET A 170 -4.64 -3.16 -0.15
N THR A 171 -5.23 -2.22 0.60
CA THR A 171 -6.26 -2.49 1.61
C THR A 171 -7.42 -1.51 1.51
N TRP A 172 -8.65 -2.00 1.75
CA TRP A 172 -9.87 -1.18 1.76
C TRP A 172 -10.95 -1.78 2.66
N THR A 173 -11.89 -0.93 3.10
CA THR A 173 -13.01 -1.35 3.96
C THR A 173 -14.37 -1.29 3.28
N ASN A 174 -14.49 -0.59 2.14
CA ASN A 174 -15.77 -0.47 1.43
C ASN A 174 -15.88 -1.54 0.34
N LEU A 175 -16.45 -2.69 0.71
CA LEU A 175 -16.53 -3.87 -0.16
C LEU A 175 -17.46 -3.72 -1.37
N ILE A 176 -18.23 -2.63 -1.46
CA ILE A 176 -19.02 -2.32 -2.67
C ILE A 176 -18.08 -2.08 -3.86
N PHE A 177 -16.86 -1.60 -3.61
CA PHE A 177 -15.88 -1.27 -4.64
C PHE A 177 -14.80 -2.34 -4.82
N SER A 178 -14.96 -3.52 -4.22
CA SER A 178 -13.92 -4.57 -4.23
C SER A 178 -13.45 -4.94 -5.63
N GLU A 179 -14.36 -5.12 -6.59
CA GLU A 179 -14.00 -5.46 -7.97
C GLU A 179 -13.13 -4.37 -8.63
N ALA A 180 -13.59 -3.11 -8.57
CA ALA A 180 -12.85 -1.98 -9.12
C ALA A 180 -11.48 -1.76 -8.42
N LEU A 181 -11.42 -1.97 -7.10
CA LEU A 181 -10.17 -1.84 -6.35
C LEU A 181 -9.21 -3.02 -6.60
N LEU A 182 -9.72 -4.21 -6.90
CA LEU A 182 -8.91 -5.33 -7.36
C LEU A 182 -8.31 -5.05 -8.74
N GLU A 183 -9.09 -4.51 -9.68
CA GLU A 183 -8.59 -4.10 -11.00
C GLU A 183 -7.52 -2.99 -10.88
N LEU A 184 -7.75 -2.01 -10.02
CA LEU A 184 -6.76 -0.97 -9.71
C LEU A 184 -5.49 -1.58 -9.10
N SER A 185 -5.63 -2.53 -8.17
CA SER A 185 -4.48 -3.20 -7.56
C SER A 185 -3.64 -3.99 -8.57
N GLN A 186 -4.29 -4.62 -9.56
CA GLN A 186 -3.60 -5.32 -10.64
C GLN A 186 -2.85 -4.33 -11.53
N THR A 187 -3.50 -3.24 -11.94
CA THR A 187 -2.86 -2.17 -12.72
C THR A 187 -1.63 -1.61 -12.00
N LEU A 188 -1.75 -1.37 -10.69
CA LEU A 188 -0.64 -0.92 -9.85
C LEU A 188 0.51 -1.93 -9.80
N ALA A 189 0.20 -3.21 -9.58
CA ALA A 189 1.18 -4.28 -9.56
C ALA A 189 1.92 -4.42 -10.90
N GLU A 190 1.20 -4.27 -12.01
CA GLU A 190 1.76 -4.30 -13.37
C GLU A 190 2.64 -3.07 -13.67
N SER A 191 2.41 -1.96 -12.99
CA SER A 191 3.19 -0.72 -13.12
C SER A 191 4.41 -0.64 -12.20
N LEU A 192 4.65 -1.66 -11.38
CA LEU A 192 5.89 -1.74 -10.61
C LEU A 192 7.06 -1.81 -11.58
N GLU A 193 8.12 -1.07 -11.29
CA GLU A 193 9.33 -1.06 -12.10
C GLU A 193 10.56 -1.04 -11.19
N LEU A 194 11.66 -1.63 -11.65
CA LEU A 194 12.97 -1.47 -11.03
C LEU A 194 13.84 -0.61 -11.94
N ALA A 195 14.32 0.50 -11.40
CA ALA A 195 15.24 1.39 -12.10
C ALA A 195 16.64 1.31 -11.47
N GLN A 196 17.65 1.11 -12.31
CA GLN A 196 19.04 1.17 -11.89
C GLN A 196 19.43 2.62 -11.65
N VAL A 197 19.87 2.93 -10.44
CA VAL A 197 20.39 4.23 -10.05
C VAL A 197 21.92 4.15 -10.06
N LYS A 198 22.55 5.05 -10.81
CA LYS A 198 24.01 5.24 -10.72
C LYS A 198 24.30 6.10 -9.50
N GLU A 199 25.17 5.64 -8.60
CA GLU A 199 25.77 6.55 -7.63
C GLU A 199 26.49 7.68 -8.38
N VAL A 200 26.21 8.92 -7.98
CA VAL A 200 26.82 10.15 -8.55
C VAL A 200 28.07 10.51 -7.77
#